data_AF-A0A941WFI2-F1
#
_entry.id   AF-A0A941WFI2-F1
#
_cell.length_a   1.000
_cell.length_b   1.000
_cell.length_c   1.000
_cell.angle_alpha   90.00
_cell.angle_beta   90.00
_cell.angle_gamma   90.00
#
_symmetry.space_group_name_H-M   'P 1'
#
loop_
_entity.id
_entity.type
_entity.pdbx_description
1 polymer ?
#
loop_
_entity_poly.entity_id
_entity_poly.type
_entity_poly.pdbx_seq_one_letter_code
_entity_poly.pdbx_strand_id
1 'polypeptide(L)'
;MTTIGNNSLLMAEIGRIAEVAGYLWTKGWAERNGGNISVNLTGLLTPEEMELPALAPAIQLQEAMTALGGHVFYVTGTGKRMRYVAQDPFANGSLIRIAPDGKSYEIIAEQPVAPTSELPSHLMMHNYLRSLGRDNKVVLHTHPTELIGMTHCKP
;
A
#
# COMPACT_ATOMS: atom_id res chain seq x y z
N MET A 1 19.76 1.22 16.18
CA MET A 1 18.39 0.97 15.70
C MET A 1 18.46 0.84 14.20
N THR A 2 18.12 -0.32 13.65
CA THR A 2 18.06 -0.51 12.19
C THR A 2 16.81 0.20 11.71
N THR A 3 16.97 1.40 11.16
CA THR A 3 15.88 2.16 10.55
C THR A 3 15.76 1.73 9.10
N ILE A 4 14.53 1.48 8.64
CA ILE A 4 14.26 1.07 7.24
C ILE A 4 14.83 2.09 6.24
N GLY A 5 14.97 3.35 6.67
CA GLY A 5 15.54 4.44 5.90
C GLY A 5 16.96 4.22 5.37
N ASN A 6 17.71 3.25 5.92
CA ASN A 6 19.04 2.90 5.43
C ASN A 6 19.00 1.92 4.25
N ASN A 7 17.87 1.27 4.00
CA ASN A 7 17.70 0.36 2.89
C ASN A 7 17.47 1.14 1.59
N SER A 8 18.55 1.39 0.86
CA SER A 8 18.53 2.18 -0.37
C SER A 8 17.57 1.64 -1.45
N LEU A 9 17.39 0.32 -1.56
CA LEU A 9 16.48 -0.28 -2.53
C LEU A 9 15.01 -0.04 -2.14
N LEU A 10 14.70 -0.21 -0.85
CA LEU A 10 13.38 0.12 -0.32
C LEU A 10 13.07 1.60 -0.47
N MET A 11 14.02 2.48 -0.14
CA MET A 11 13.84 3.93 -0.29
C MET A 11 13.66 4.37 -1.74
N ALA A 12 14.38 3.75 -2.67
CA ALA A 12 14.17 3.98 -4.09
C ALA A 12 12.75 3.59 -4.50
N GLU A 13 12.22 2.46 -3.99
CA GLU A 13 10.84 2.04 -4.28
C GLU A 13 9.80 3.01 -3.73
N ILE A 14 9.97 3.43 -2.48
CA ILE A 14 9.10 4.44 -1.87
C ILE A 14 9.14 5.75 -2.67
N GLY A 15 10.31 6.14 -3.19
CA GLY A 15 10.46 7.27 -4.10
C GLY A 15 9.66 7.12 -5.39
N ARG A 16 9.69 5.94 -6.02
CA ARG A 16 8.86 5.64 -7.21
C ARG A 16 7.37 5.72 -6.92
N ILE A 17 6.94 5.24 -5.74
CA ILE A 17 5.53 5.34 -5.31
C ILE A 17 5.13 6.82 -5.15
N ALA A 18 6.00 7.63 -4.54
CA ALA A 18 5.76 9.07 -4.39
C ALA A 18 5.68 9.78 -5.75
N GLU A 19 6.54 9.42 -6.71
CA GLU A 19 6.51 9.94 -8.07
C GLU A 19 5.17 9.61 -8.76
N VAL A 20 4.72 8.36 -8.69
CA VAL A 20 3.42 7.94 -9.23
C VAL A 20 2.27 8.71 -8.59
N ALA A 21 2.27 8.88 -7.28
CA ALA A 21 1.27 9.70 -6.59
C ALA A 21 1.27 11.16 -7.12
N GLY A 22 2.45 11.72 -7.41
CA GLY A 22 2.61 13.02 -8.05
C GLY A 22 1.98 13.07 -9.46
N TYR A 23 2.15 12.02 -10.26
CA TYR A 23 1.50 11.92 -11.56
C TYR A 23 -0.03 11.85 -11.45
N LEU A 24 -0.58 11.03 -10.55
CA LEU A 24 -2.03 10.95 -10.34
C LEU A 24 -2.62 12.31 -9.95
N TRP A 25 -1.95 13.04 -9.06
CA TRP A 25 -2.35 14.38 -8.66
C TRP A 25 -2.30 15.38 -9.82
N THR A 26 -1.18 15.44 -10.55
CA THR A 26 -0.98 16.42 -11.64
C THR A 26 -1.90 16.17 -12.84
N LYS A 27 -2.32 14.92 -13.06
CA LYS A 27 -3.34 14.55 -14.05
C LYS A 27 -4.78 14.84 -13.59
N GLY A 28 -4.98 15.22 -12.34
CA GLY A 28 -6.32 15.42 -11.77
C GLY A 28 -7.08 14.12 -11.53
N TRP A 29 -6.40 12.98 -11.49
CA TRP A 29 -7.01 11.66 -11.34
C TRP A 29 -7.16 11.22 -9.87
N ALA A 30 -6.78 12.07 -8.92
CA ALA A 30 -6.83 11.80 -7.50
C ALA A 30 -7.30 13.04 -6.74
N GLU A 31 -8.56 13.41 -6.93
CA GLU A 31 -9.16 14.56 -6.28
C GLU A 31 -9.35 14.31 -4.77
N ARG A 32 -9.02 15.31 -3.95
CA ARG A 32 -9.06 15.21 -2.47
C ARG A 32 -8.34 13.94 -1.96
N ASN A 33 -9.09 12.93 -1.52
CA ASN A 33 -8.62 11.65 -1.00
C ASN A 33 -9.07 10.47 -1.87
N GLY A 34 -9.53 10.74 -3.09
CA GLY A 34 -9.81 9.73 -4.11
C GLY A 34 -8.51 9.17 -4.69
N GLY A 35 -8.47 7.86 -4.83
CA GLY A 35 -7.27 7.12 -5.21
C GLY A 35 -6.42 6.63 -4.04
N ASN A 36 -5.82 5.47 -4.21
CA ASN A 36 -4.99 4.79 -3.21
C ASN A 36 -4.01 3.82 -3.91
N ILE A 37 -2.91 3.50 -3.24
CA ILE A 37 -1.84 2.64 -3.77
C ILE A 37 -1.49 1.61 -2.70
N SER A 38 -1.36 0.34 -3.10
CA SER A 38 -0.66 -0.67 -2.30
C SER A 38 0.40 -1.40 -3.11
N VAL A 39 1.60 -1.53 -2.54
CA VAL A 39 2.76 -2.13 -3.18
C VAL A 39 3.36 -3.19 -2.25
N ASN A 40 3.53 -4.42 -2.75
CA ASN A 40 4.23 -5.49 -2.05
C ASN A 40 5.74 -5.23 -2.07
N LEU A 41 6.30 -4.99 -0.90
CA LEU A 41 7.71 -4.65 -0.69
C LEU A 41 8.51 -5.80 -0.09
N THR A 42 7.89 -6.95 0.18
CA THR A 42 8.51 -8.10 0.89
C THR A 42 9.91 -8.44 0.39
N GLY A 43 10.11 -8.49 -0.94
CA GLY A 43 11.40 -8.84 -1.53
C GLY A 43 12.48 -7.76 -1.46
N LEU A 44 12.18 -6.58 -0.89
CA LEU A 44 13.13 -5.49 -0.70
C LEU A 44 13.61 -5.38 0.75
N LEU A 45 12.91 -5.99 1.71
CA LEU A 45 13.28 -5.93 3.12
C LEU A 45 14.37 -6.95 3.46
N THR A 46 15.27 -6.59 4.37
CA THR A 46 16.22 -7.55 4.96
C THR A 46 15.54 -8.44 6.00
N PRO A 47 16.13 -9.59 6.40
CA PRO A 47 15.58 -10.42 7.47
C PRO A 47 15.36 -9.63 8.78
N GLU A 48 16.26 -8.71 9.12
CA GLU A 48 16.11 -7.87 10.32
C GLU A 48 14.94 -6.88 10.20
N GLU A 49 14.70 -6.34 8.99
CA GLU A 49 13.58 -5.44 8.73
C GLU A 49 12.24 -6.17 8.74
N MET A 50 12.22 -7.44 8.30
CA MET A 50 11.05 -8.30 8.37
C MET A 50 10.60 -8.61 9.80
N GLU A 51 11.50 -8.51 10.77
CA GLU A 51 11.28 -8.79 12.21
C GLU A 51 11.09 -7.50 13.05
N LEU A 52 10.90 -6.34 12.42
CA LEU A 52 10.64 -5.09 13.15
C LEU A 52 9.41 -5.22 14.07
N PRO A 53 9.46 -4.65 15.29
CA PRO A 53 8.33 -4.69 16.21
C PRO A 53 7.17 -3.86 15.66
N ALA A 54 5.94 -4.29 15.94
CA ALA A 54 4.75 -3.52 15.60
C ALA A 54 4.71 -2.19 16.37
N LEU A 55 4.34 -1.12 15.68
CA LEU A 55 4.15 0.23 16.25
C LEU A 55 2.79 0.40 16.95
N ALA A 56 1.85 -0.51 16.69
CA ALA A 56 0.50 -0.51 17.23
C ALA A 56 -0.02 -1.95 17.35
N PRO A 57 -1.08 -2.20 18.15
CA PRO A 57 -1.70 -3.53 18.23
C PRO A 57 -2.14 -4.04 16.85
N ALA A 58 -2.01 -5.36 16.64
CA ALA A 58 -2.45 -6.00 15.41
C ALA A 58 -3.95 -5.78 15.16
N ILE A 59 -4.30 -5.54 13.90
CA ILE A 59 -5.68 -5.29 13.47
C ILE A 59 -6.18 -6.51 12.70
N GLN A 60 -7.34 -7.04 13.10
CA GLN A 60 -7.93 -8.22 12.47
C GLN A 60 -8.47 -7.87 11.07
N LEU A 61 -8.18 -8.75 10.12
CA LEU A 61 -8.77 -8.72 8.79
C LEU A 61 -10.11 -9.44 8.81
N GLN A 62 -11.02 -9.02 7.92
CA GLN A 62 -12.34 -9.64 7.80
C GLN A 62 -12.27 -11.06 7.22
N GLU A 63 -11.24 -11.33 6.41
CA GLU A 63 -10.98 -12.61 5.78
C GLU A 63 -9.47 -12.90 5.85
N ALA A 64 -9.11 -14.18 5.92
CA ALA A 64 -7.71 -14.60 5.96
C ALA A 64 -7.06 -14.45 4.58
N MET A 65 -6.01 -13.63 4.49
CA MET A 65 -5.19 -13.43 3.30
C MET A 65 -4.07 -14.48 3.25
N THR A 66 -4.43 -15.76 3.15
CA THR A 66 -3.52 -16.90 3.34
C THR A 66 -2.34 -16.92 2.35
N ALA A 67 -2.51 -16.42 1.13
CA ALA A 67 -1.42 -16.34 0.14
C ALA A 67 -0.46 -15.17 0.40
N LEU A 68 -0.78 -14.30 1.35
CA LEU A 68 0.00 -13.11 1.71
C LEU A 68 0.65 -13.22 3.10
N GLY A 69 0.58 -14.39 3.75
CA GLY A 69 1.16 -14.58 5.09
C GLY A 69 2.62 -14.18 5.14
N GLY A 70 2.98 -13.28 6.07
CA GLY A 70 4.33 -12.74 6.23
C GLY A 70 4.73 -11.67 5.20
N HIS A 71 3.88 -11.32 4.23
CA HIS A 71 4.21 -10.27 3.27
C HIS A 71 4.15 -8.88 3.91
N VAL A 72 4.98 -7.98 3.39
CA VAL A 72 5.04 -6.56 3.78
C VAL A 72 4.60 -5.69 2.61
N PHE A 73 3.72 -4.72 2.91
CA PHE A 73 3.16 -3.79 1.93
C PHE A 73 3.35 -2.35 2.38
N TYR A 74 3.65 -1.47 1.42
CA TYR A 74 3.31 -0.05 1.58
C TYR A 74 1.87 0.16 1.13
N VAL A 75 1.10 0.90 1.92
CA VAL A 75 -0.29 1.26 1.60
C VAL A 75 -0.52 2.73 1.93
N THR A 76 -1.15 3.48 1.02
CA THR A 76 -1.55 4.88 1.31
C THR A 76 -2.52 4.94 2.50
N GLY A 77 -2.37 5.96 3.35
CA GLY A 77 -3.17 6.10 4.57
C GLY A 77 -4.61 6.54 4.33
N THR A 78 -5.49 6.26 5.31
CA THR A 78 -6.89 6.70 5.27
C THR A 78 -7.02 8.22 5.26
N GLY A 79 -7.87 8.73 4.36
CA GLY A 79 -8.11 10.17 4.17
C GLY A 79 -6.91 10.97 3.65
N LYS A 80 -5.78 10.31 3.34
CA LYS A 80 -4.58 10.96 2.80
C LYS A 80 -4.77 11.30 1.32
N ARG A 81 -3.98 12.25 0.84
CA ARG A 81 -4.12 12.82 -0.51
C ARG A 81 -2.87 12.51 -1.34
N MET A 82 -3.01 12.16 -2.62
CA MET A 82 -1.86 11.84 -3.47
C MET A 82 -0.82 12.95 -3.54
N ARG A 83 -1.25 14.23 -3.52
CA ARG A 83 -0.34 15.38 -3.44
C ARG A 83 0.58 15.37 -2.21
N TYR A 84 0.12 14.82 -1.10
CA TYR A 84 0.88 14.72 0.15
C TYR A 84 1.69 13.43 0.21
N VAL A 85 1.17 12.33 -0.34
CA VAL A 85 1.95 11.11 -0.56
C VAL A 85 3.19 11.39 -1.42
N ALA A 86 3.05 12.23 -2.45
CA ALA A 86 4.17 12.64 -3.30
C ALA A 86 5.22 13.48 -2.57
N GLN A 87 4.84 14.23 -1.53
CA GLN A 87 5.74 15.10 -0.77
C GLN A 87 6.42 14.36 0.39
N ASP A 88 5.65 13.53 1.09
CA ASP A 88 6.09 12.78 2.26
C ASP A 88 5.34 11.44 2.33
N PRO A 89 5.85 10.40 1.67
CA PRO A 89 5.18 9.10 1.63
C PRO A 89 5.08 8.43 2.99
N PHE A 90 6.02 8.65 3.91
CA PHE A 90 5.98 8.00 5.24
C PHE A 90 4.97 8.66 6.20
N ALA A 91 4.71 9.97 6.09
CA ALA A 91 3.65 10.62 6.85
C ALA A 91 2.22 10.40 6.27
N ASN A 92 2.15 9.87 5.04
CA ASN A 92 0.90 9.71 4.29
C ASN A 92 0.62 8.26 3.84
N GLY A 93 1.46 7.32 4.27
CA GLY A 93 1.34 5.90 4.00
C GLY A 93 1.70 5.08 5.22
N SER A 94 1.54 3.78 5.09
CA SER A 94 1.71 2.80 6.16
C SER A 94 2.49 1.61 5.62
N LEU A 95 3.49 1.14 6.35
CA LEU A 95 4.11 -0.14 6.09
C LEU A 95 3.47 -1.18 6.99
N ILE A 96 2.73 -2.09 6.36
CA ILE A 96 2.01 -3.14 7.05
C ILE A 96 2.65 -4.49 6.79
N ARG A 97 2.70 -5.34 7.81
CA ARG A 97 3.05 -6.76 7.71
C ARG A 97 1.82 -7.60 7.95
N ILE A 98 1.53 -8.54 7.05
CA ILE A 98 0.44 -9.51 7.23
C ILE A 98 0.95 -10.64 8.13
N ALA A 99 0.15 -11.01 9.13
CA ALA A 99 0.49 -12.12 10.02
C ALA A 99 0.69 -13.42 9.23
N PRO A 100 1.52 -14.37 9.71
CA PRO A 100 1.79 -15.62 9.00
C PRO A 100 0.55 -16.44 8.64
N ASP A 101 -0.51 -16.36 9.45
CA ASP A 101 -1.79 -17.05 9.20
C ASP A 101 -2.75 -16.26 8.29
N GLY A 102 -2.36 -15.05 7.88
CA GLY A 102 -3.13 -14.16 7.03
C GLY A 102 -4.31 -13.45 7.70
N LYS A 103 -4.51 -13.59 9.03
CA LYS A 103 -5.75 -13.13 9.69
C LYS A 103 -5.69 -11.72 10.25
N SER A 104 -4.50 -11.13 10.37
CA SER A 104 -4.31 -9.78 10.86
C SER A 104 -3.16 -9.10 10.13
N TYR A 105 -3.06 -7.79 10.34
CA TYR A 105 -1.88 -7.03 9.96
C TYR A 105 -1.38 -6.17 11.11
N GLU A 106 -0.11 -5.83 11.05
CA GLU A 106 0.57 -4.93 11.97
C GLU A 106 1.21 -3.78 11.20
N ILE A 107 1.26 -2.59 11.79
CA ILE A 107 2.03 -1.47 11.22
C ILE A 107 3.44 -1.55 11.82
N ILE A 108 4.47 -1.63 10.98
CA ILE A 108 5.84 -1.95 11.44
C ILE A 108 6.82 -0.77 11.34
N ALA A 109 6.52 0.23 10.52
CA ALA A 109 7.33 1.43 10.29
C ALA A 109 6.49 2.47 9.51
N GLU A 110 6.86 3.74 9.38
CA GLU A 110 7.67 4.62 10.24
C GLU A 110 6.75 5.31 11.29
N GLN A 111 5.47 5.46 10.98
CA GLN A 111 4.44 6.04 11.83
C GLN A 111 3.20 5.13 11.84
N PRO A 112 2.41 5.10 12.92
CA PRO A 112 1.18 4.29 13.01
C PRO A 112 0.02 4.92 12.21
N VAL A 113 0.26 5.23 10.94
CA VAL A 113 -0.75 5.75 10.02
C VAL A 113 -1.71 4.62 9.66
N ALA A 114 -2.99 4.80 9.96
CA ALA A 114 -4.02 3.87 9.55
C ALA A 114 -4.07 3.77 8.00
N PRO A 115 -4.04 2.57 7.42
CA PRO A 115 -4.11 2.37 5.97
C PRO A 115 -5.47 2.80 5.40
N THR A 116 -5.56 2.96 4.08
CA THR A 116 -6.81 3.28 3.37
C THR A 116 -7.98 2.40 3.82
N SER A 117 -9.19 2.97 3.84
CA SER A 117 -10.43 2.22 4.13
C SER A 117 -10.68 1.07 3.15
N GLU A 118 -10.06 1.14 1.97
CA GLU A 118 -10.14 0.12 0.92
C GLU A 118 -9.07 -0.98 1.05
N LEU A 119 -8.30 -1.01 2.15
CA LEU A 119 -7.27 -2.03 2.37
C LEU A 119 -7.78 -3.47 2.14
N PRO A 120 -8.98 -3.87 2.60
CA PRO A 120 -9.51 -5.21 2.32
C PRO A 120 -9.54 -5.53 0.83
N SER A 121 -10.05 -4.61 -0.01
CA SER A 121 -10.11 -4.79 -1.47
C SER A 121 -8.72 -4.93 -2.09
N HIS A 122 -7.75 -4.15 -1.62
CA HIS A 122 -6.36 -4.24 -2.07
C HIS A 122 -5.76 -5.60 -1.74
N LEU A 123 -5.89 -6.05 -0.49
CA LEU A 123 -5.34 -7.32 -0.05
C LEU A 123 -6.03 -8.50 -0.74
N MET A 124 -7.34 -8.44 -0.95
CA MET A 124 -8.07 -9.47 -1.69
C MET A 124 -7.54 -9.62 -3.13
N MET A 125 -7.29 -8.51 -3.84
CA MET A 125 -6.70 -8.56 -5.19
C MET A 125 -5.28 -9.15 -5.18
N HIS A 126 -4.43 -8.70 -4.26
CA HIS A 126 -3.08 -9.27 -4.08
C HIS A 126 -3.13 -10.77 -3.76
N ASN A 127 -4.00 -11.17 -2.82
CA ASN A 127 -4.17 -12.55 -2.37
C ASN A 127 -4.67 -13.45 -3.51
N TYR A 128 -5.65 -12.98 -4.28
CA TYR A 128 -6.18 -13.70 -5.44
C TYR A 128 -5.13 -13.88 -6.53
N LEU A 129 -4.42 -12.81 -6.91
CA LEU A 129 -3.38 -12.92 -7.93
C LEU A 129 -2.24 -13.84 -7.48
N ARG A 130 -1.84 -13.75 -6.21
CA ARG A 130 -0.80 -14.59 -5.63
C ARG A 130 -1.22 -16.06 -5.54
N SER A 131 -2.48 -16.37 -5.21
CA SER A 131 -2.98 -17.75 -5.20
C SER A 131 -3.00 -18.40 -6.58
N LEU A 132 -3.04 -17.59 -7.64
CA LEU A 132 -2.85 -18.04 -9.03
C LEU A 132 -1.37 -18.11 -9.45
N GLY A 133 -0.41 -17.93 -8.52
CA GLY A 133 1.02 -17.93 -8.80
C GLY A 133 1.52 -16.67 -9.51
N ARG A 134 0.73 -15.58 -9.54
CA ARG A 134 1.14 -14.31 -10.14
C ARG A 134 1.80 -13.41 -9.10
N ASP A 135 2.90 -12.77 -9.47
CA ASP A 135 3.66 -11.87 -8.59
C ASP A 135 3.39 -10.39 -8.91
N ASN A 136 2.12 -10.04 -9.13
CA ASN A 136 1.74 -8.64 -9.30
C ASN A 136 1.98 -7.90 -7.99
N LYS A 137 2.91 -6.95 -8.00
CA LYS A 137 3.32 -6.23 -6.78
C LYS A 137 2.46 -5.03 -6.46
N VAL A 138 1.67 -4.51 -7.39
CA VAL A 138 0.99 -3.22 -7.24
C VAL A 138 -0.51 -3.36 -7.49
N VAL A 139 -1.27 -2.72 -6.61
CA VAL A 139 -2.68 -2.36 -6.83
C VAL A 139 -2.79 -0.85 -6.72
N LEU A 140 -3.41 -0.22 -7.72
CA LEU A 140 -3.62 1.21 -7.79
C LEU A 140 -5.08 1.45 -8.15
N HIS A 141 -5.77 2.24 -7.33
CA HIS A 141 -7.06 2.80 -7.67
C HIS A 141 -6.94 4.31 -7.78
N THR A 142 -7.67 4.89 -8.73
CA THR A 142 -7.66 6.31 -9.06
C THR A 142 -8.94 6.64 -9.83
N HIS A 143 -9.19 7.93 -10.09
CA HIS A 143 -10.37 8.43 -10.77
C HIS A 143 -10.01 9.11 -12.12
N PRO A 144 -9.66 8.35 -13.18
CA PRO A 144 -9.37 8.95 -14.48
C PRO A 144 -10.63 9.60 -15.05
N THR A 145 -10.57 10.91 -15.27
CA THR A 145 -11.72 11.75 -15.60
C THR A 145 -12.44 11.27 -16.86
N GLU A 146 -11.69 10.95 -17.90
CA GLU A 146 -12.22 10.52 -19.19
C GLU A 146 -12.85 9.12 -19.12
N LEU A 147 -12.21 8.17 -18.42
CA LEU A 147 -12.77 6.83 -18.24
C LEU A 147 -14.08 6.87 -17.44
N ILE A 148 -14.13 7.65 -16.37
CA ILE A 148 -15.37 7.87 -15.61
C ILE A 148 -16.44 8.53 -16.50
N GLY A 149 -16.07 9.52 -17.31
CA GLY A 149 -16.99 10.13 -18.27
C GLY A 149 -17.61 9.10 -19.22
N MET A 150 -16.78 8.20 -19.76
CA MET A 150 -17.22 7.15 -20.67
C MET A 150 -18.19 6.15 -20.05
N THR A 151 -18.12 5.87 -18.74
CA THR A 151 -19.07 4.94 -18.10
C THR A 151 -20.50 5.46 -18.04
N HIS A 152 -20.72 6.74 -18.38
CA HIS A 152 -22.05 7.35 -18.46
C HIS A 152 -22.63 7.36 -19.88
N CYS A 153 -21.83 6.96 -20.88
CA CYS A 153 -22.28 6.81 -22.25
C CYS A 153 -22.87 5.41 -22.47
N LYS A 154 -23.88 5.31 -23.34
CA LYS A 154 -24.37 4.00 -23.78
C LYS A 154 -23.29 3.32 -24.66
N PRO A 155 -23.17 1.98 -24.61
CA PRO A 155 -22.32 1.23 -25.53
C PRO A 155 -22.61 1.51 -26.99
#